data_AF-A0A9X4R5A6-F1
#
_entry.id   AF-A0A9X4R5A6-F1
#
_cell.length_a   1.000
_cell.length_b   1.000
_cell.length_c   1.000
_cell.angle_alpha   90.00
_cell.angle_beta   90.00
_cell.angle_gamma   90.00
#
_symmetry.space_group_name_H-M   'P 1'
#
loop_
_entity.id
_entity.type
_entity.pdbx_description
1 polymer ?
#
loop_
_entity_poly.entity_id
_entity_poly.type
_entity_poly.pdbx_seq_one_letter_code
_entity_poly.pdbx_strand_id
1 'polypeptide(L)'
;MARAGRRQFVQSYPSEETKIYQSYFKKYAEEEIIKQKWSVPEKGKAIYIEMVLYLDRKRKDPNNFLKLPIDVLTDAGVWIDDDVVLPLCKNMYIDAINPRIEIKIYPSNSIGIFENEREFENFKENNCNICKKDSTRCSVLKRLTENRIIEESDNKNCLKIKKIT
;
A
#
# COMPACT_ATOMS: atom_id res chain seq x y z
N MET A 1 11.65 -15.22 23.10
CA MET A 1 12.08 -13.86 22.70
C MET A 1 13.20 -13.98 21.68
N ALA A 2 13.04 -13.34 20.53
CA ALA A 2 14.10 -13.26 19.52
C ALA A 2 15.29 -12.46 20.07
N ARG A 3 16.52 -12.89 19.75
CA ARG A 3 17.78 -12.25 20.17
C ARG A 3 18.75 -12.20 18.98
N ALA A 4 19.56 -11.15 18.91
CA ALA A 4 20.75 -11.10 18.07
C ALA A 4 21.97 -10.94 18.99
N GLY A 5 22.73 -12.02 19.18
CA GLY A 5 23.80 -12.07 20.18
C GLY A 5 23.28 -11.84 21.60
N ARG A 6 23.84 -10.83 22.29
CA ARG A 6 23.46 -10.49 23.69
C ARG A 6 22.31 -9.48 23.80
N ARG A 7 21.83 -8.91 22.70
CA ARG A 7 20.74 -7.92 22.72
C ARG A 7 19.40 -8.59 22.45
N GLN A 8 18.42 -8.28 23.29
CA GLN A 8 17.02 -8.66 23.08
C GLN A 8 16.37 -7.69 22.11
N PHE A 9 15.58 -8.23 21.18
CA PHE A 9 14.61 -7.41 20.48
C PHE A 9 13.52 -7.01 21.49
N VAL A 10 13.29 -5.72 21.64
CA VAL A 10 12.24 -5.16 22.48
C VAL A 10 11.04 -4.89 21.59
N GLN A 11 9.88 -5.46 21.95
CA GLN A 11 8.61 -5.16 21.29
C GLN A 11 7.81 -4.22 22.19
N SER A 12 7.33 -3.10 21.64
CA SER A 12 6.43 -2.22 22.37
C SER A 12 5.04 -2.85 22.43
N TYR A 13 4.47 -2.94 23.64
CA TYR A 13 3.06 -3.26 23.79
C TYR A 13 2.22 -1.98 23.69
N PRO A 14 1.09 -1.99 22.97
CA PRO A 14 0.19 -0.84 22.93
C PRO A 14 -0.39 -0.57 24.32
N SER A 15 -0.54 0.71 24.66
CA SER A 15 -1.21 1.11 25.90
C SER A 15 -2.70 0.73 25.85
N GLU A 16 -3.37 0.67 27.00
CA GLU A 16 -4.81 0.37 27.03
C GLU A 16 -5.64 1.41 26.27
N GLU A 17 -5.27 2.68 26.38
CA GLU A 17 -5.86 3.77 25.60
C GLU A 17 -5.72 3.54 24.08
N THR A 18 -4.56 3.04 23.64
CA THR A 18 -4.33 2.71 22.23
C THR A 18 -5.28 1.62 21.75
N LYS A 19 -5.48 0.56 22.54
CA LYS A 19 -6.39 -0.54 22.18
C LYS A 19 -7.85 -0.09 22.11
N ILE A 20 -8.27 0.77 23.04
CA ILE A 20 -9.63 1.35 23.04
C ILE A 20 -9.83 2.18 21.77
N TYR A 21 -8.86 3.04 21.44
CA TYR A 21 -8.92 3.84 20.22
C TYR A 21 -8.93 2.97 18.95
N GLN A 22 -8.07 1.94 18.87
CA GLN A 22 -8.06 1.00 17.75
C GLN A 22 -9.40 0.29 17.58
N SER A 23 -10.02 -0.18 18.67
CA SER A 23 -11.34 -0.83 18.63
C SER A 23 -12.44 0.12 18.16
N TYR A 24 -12.46 1.35 18.66
CA TYR A 24 -13.38 2.38 18.22
C TYR A 24 -13.21 2.68 16.72
N PHE A 25 -11.97 2.91 16.29
CA PHE A 25 -11.69 3.29 14.92
C PHE A 25 -11.95 2.15 13.94
N LYS A 26 -11.65 0.90 14.32
CA LYS A 26 -12.01 -0.29 13.54
C LYS A 26 -13.51 -0.34 13.25
N LYS A 27 -14.32 -0.22 14.31
CA LYS A 27 -15.79 -0.22 14.16
C LYS A 27 -16.27 0.92 13.26
N TYR A 28 -15.71 2.11 13.43
CA TYR A 28 -16.03 3.25 12.57
C TYR A 28 -15.69 2.95 11.09
N ALA A 29 -14.52 2.37 10.82
CA ALA A 29 -14.13 2.00 9.46
C ALA A 29 -15.04 0.92 8.85
N GLU A 30 -15.43 -0.11 9.62
CA GLU A 30 -16.37 -1.15 9.19
C GLU A 30 -17.74 -0.55 8.82
N GLU A 31 -18.24 0.40 9.61
CA GLU A 31 -19.47 1.12 9.30
C GLU A 31 -19.35 1.95 8.01
N GLU A 32 -18.21 2.64 7.80
CA GLU A 32 -17.96 3.41 6.59
C GLU A 32 -17.82 2.54 5.34
N ILE A 33 -17.21 1.36 5.45
CA ILE A 33 -17.17 0.36 4.36
C ILE A 33 -18.58 0.05 3.87
N ILE A 34 -19.51 -0.20 4.79
CA ILE A 34 -20.91 -0.51 4.47
C ILE A 34 -21.62 0.72 3.86
N LYS A 35 -21.51 1.88 4.51
CA LYS A 35 -22.20 3.12 4.06
C LYS A 35 -21.76 3.55 2.67
N GLN A 36 -20.45 3.48 2.41
CA GLN A 36 -19.85 3.89 1.13
C GLN A 36 -19.91 2.78 0.08
N LYS A 37 -20.42 1.58 0.44
CA LYS A 37 -20.44 0.39 -0.42
C LYS A 37 -19.04 0.09 -0.98
N TRP A 38 -18.03 0.23 -0.12
CA TRP A 38 -16.64 0.03 -0.50
C TRP A 38 -16.40 -1.43 -0.91
N SER A 39 -15.78 -1.62 -2.07
CA SER A 39 -15.33 -2.92 -2.55
C SER A 39 -13.83 -3.06 -2.34
N VAL A 40 -13.43 -4.13 -1.67
CA VAL A 40 -12.01 -4.46 -1.45
C VAL A 40 -11.30 -4.60 -2.81
N PRO A 41 -10.17 -3.89 -3.04
CA PRO A 41 -9.42 -4.02 -4.27
C PRO A 41 -8.84 -5.43 -4.49
N GLU A 42 -8.50 -5.74 -5.74
CA GLU A 42 -7.86 -7.01 -6.09
C GLU A 42 -6.55 -7.22 -5.33
N LYS A 43 -6.22 -8.48 -5.05
CA LYS A 43 -4.99 -8.84 -4.33
C LYS A 43 -3.75 -8.29 -5.05
N GLY A 44 -2.91 -7.55 -4.32
CA GLY A 44 -1.68 -6.94 -4.86
C GLY A 44 -1.90 -5.60 -5.56
N LYS A 45 -3.15 -5.13 -5.70
CA LYS A 45 -3.44 -3.80 -6.25
C LYS A 45 -3.02 -2.74 -5.23
N ALA A 46 -2.10 -1.87 -5.63
CA ALA A 46 -1.67 -0.75 -4.79
C ALA A 46 -2.83 0.19 -4.48
N ILE A 47 -2.87 0.72 -3.25
CA ILE A 47 -3.94 1.58 -2.74
C ILE A 47 -3.33 2.83 -2.15
N TYR A 48 -3.82 4.00 -2.55
CA TYR A 48 -3.45 5.26 -1.89
C TYR A 48 -4.32 5.50 -0.66
N ILE A 49 -3.66 5.90 0.42
CA ILE A 49 -4.31 6.51 1.59
C ILE A 49 -3.82 7.96 1.70
N GLU A 50 -4.65 8.89 1.24
CA GLU A 50 -4.41 10.32 1.35
C GLU A 50 -4.92 10.82 2.70
N MET A 51 -4.05 11.46 3.47
CA MET A 51 -4.34 11.97 4.81
C MET A 51 -4.12 13.47 4.87
N VAL A 52 -5.08 14.18 5.46
CA VAL A 52 -4.93 15.58 5.89
C VAL A 52 -5.09 15.65 7.40
N LEU A 53 -4.05 16.14 8.07
CA LEU A 53 -3.97 16.17 9.53
C LEU A 53 -4.37 17.55 10.06
N TYR A 54 -5.31 17.62 11.00
CA TYR A 54 -5.67 18.82 11.74
C TYR A 54 -5.31 18.59 13.20
N LEU A 55 -4.16 19.11 13.63
CA LEU A 55 -3.59 18.84 14.94
C LEU A 55 -4.01 19.93 15.93
N ASP A 56 -4.24 19.53 17.19
CA ASP A 56 -4.54 20.42 18.31
C ASP A 56 -3.43 21.45 18.60
N ARG A 57 -2.16 21.10 18.37
CA ARG A 57 -1.00 21.94 18.67
C ARG A 57 0.24 21.61 17.83
N LYS A 58 1.17 22.56 17.79
CA LYS A 58 2.50 22.40 17.17
C LYS A 58 3.36 21.35 17.91
N ARG A 59 4.42 20.89 17.24
CA ARG A 59 5.43 19.94 17.75
C ARG A 59 4.92 18.51 18.01
N LYS A 60 3.92 18.08 17.25
CA LYS A 60 3.57 16.65 17.11
C LYS A 60 4.21 16.11 15.83
N ASP A 61 4.62 14.85 15.85
CA ASP A 61 5.15 14.16 14.68
C ASP A 61 3.98 13.59 13.85
N PRO A 62 3.76 14.07 12.61
CA PRO A 62 2.68 13.58 11.76
C PRO A 62 2.84 12.09 11.41
N ASN A 63 4.05 11.53 11.41
CA ASN A 63 4.28 10.13 11.06
C ASN A 63 3.69 9.16 12.09
N ASN A 64 3.50 9.60 13.34
CA ASN A 64 2.82 8.81 14.36
C ASN A 64 1.36 8.51 13.99
N PHE A 65 0.77 9.30 13.10
CA PHE A 65 -0.60 9.13 12.62
C PHE A 65 -0.69 8.26 11.36
N LEU A 66 0.41 7.69 10.88
CA LEU A 66 0.38 6.80 9.70
C LEU A 66 0.13 5.34 10.12
N LYS A 67 0.98 4.82 11.00
CA LYS A 67 1.03 3.38 11.28
C LYS A 67 -0.27 2.85 11.87
N LEU A 68 -0.76 3.48 12.94
CA LEU A 68 -1.94 2.99 13.64
C LEU A 68 -3.19 3.00 12.75
N PRO A 69 -3.49 4.08 12.00
CA PRO A 69 -4.60 4.04 11.05
C PRO A 69 -4.48 2.95 9.98
N ILE A 70 -3.29 2.74 9.43
CA ILE A 70 -3.08 1.67 8.45
C ILE A 70 -3.37 0.31 9.08
N ASP A 71 -2.78 -0.01 10.24
CA ASP A 71 -3.01 -1.27 10.95
C ASP A 71 -4.52 -1.51 11.20
N VAL A 72 -5.24 -0.48 11.67
CA VAL A 72 -6.68 -0.56 11.96
C VAL A 72 -7.53 -0.74 10.70
N LEU A 73 -7.20 -0.04 9.60
CA LEU A 73 -7.94 -0.14 8.34
C LEU A 73 -7.71 -1.51 7.66
N THR A 74 -6.52 -2.09 7.81
CA THR A 74 -6.25 -3.49 7.43
C THR A 74 -7.15 -4.42 8.22
N ASP A 75 -7.18 -4.29 9.55
CA ASP A 75 -7.99 -5.14 10.43
C ASP A 75 -9.51 -4.98 10.19
N ALA A 76 -9.95 -3.82 9.70
CA ALA A 76 -11.34 -3.54 9.31
C ALA A 76 -11.70 -4.10 7.93
N GLY A 77 -10.72 -4.57 7.14
CA GLY A 77 -10.93 -5.16 5.83
C GLY A 77 -11.07 -4.16 4.69
N VAL A 78 -10.47 -2.96 4.80
CA VAL A 78 -10.43 -2.01 3.67
C VAL A 78 -9.61 -2.57 2.50
N TRP A 79 -8.58 -3.36 2.82
CA TRP A 79 -7.73 -4.14 1.92
C TRP A 79 -7.34 -5.47 2.60
N ILE A 80 -6.63 -6.34 1.87
CA ILE A 80 -6.28 -7.68 2.36
C ILE A 80 -5.06 -7.65 3.29
N ASP A 81 -4.01 -6.92 2.88
CA ASP A 81 -2.73 -6.82 3.59
C ASP A 81 -2.19 -5.39 3.40
N ASP A 82 -1.39 -4.87 4.33
CA ASP A 82 -0.91 -3.48 4.31
C ASP A 82 0.29 -3.25 3.38
N ASP A 83 0.86 -4.32 2.81
CA ASP A 83 1.97 -4.30 1.86
C ASP A 83 1.67 -3.57 0.54
N VAL A 84 0.39 -3.35 0.23
CA VAL A 84 -0.08 -2.61 -0.95
C VAL A 84 -0.38 -1.13 -0.69
N VAL A 85 -0.26 -0.66 0.56
CA VAL A 85 -0.70 0.68 0.96
C VAL A 85 0.39 1.73 0.67
N LEU A 86 -0.01 2.80 0.00
CA LEU A 86 0.82 3.95 -0.36
C LEU A 86 0.32 5.19 0.42
N PRO A 87 0.92 5.49 1.58
CA PRO A 87 0.50 6.63 2.39
C PRO A 87 0.96 7.96 1.79
N LEU A 88 0.04 8.93 1.75
CA LEU A 88 0.30 10.30 1.35
C LEU A 88 -0.17 11.26 2.44
N CYS A 89 0.76 11.83 3.21
CA CYS A 89 0.46 12.97 4.08
C CYS A 89 0.40 14.23 3.23
N LYS A 90 -0.81 14.59 2.78
CA LYS A 90 -1.00 15.67 1.81
C LYS A 90 -0.82 17.04 2.42
N ASN A 91 -1.33 17.24 3.63
CA ASN A 91 -1.27 18.51 4.34
C ASN A 91 -1.37 18.31 5.85
N MET A 92 -0.90 19.31 6.59
CA MET A 92 -1.00 19.38 8.05
C MET A 92 -1.32 20.80 8.50
N TYR A 93 -2.34 20.93 9.33
CA TYR A 93 -2.82 22.19 9.91
C TYR A 93 -2.82 22.11 11.44
N ILE A 94 -2.86 23.27 12.09
CA ILE A 94 -3.11 23.38 13.52
C ILE A 94 -4.54 23.91 13.72
N ASP A 95 -5.41 23.07 14.27
CA ASP A 95 -6.81 23.36 14.60
C ASP A 95 -7.06 22.92 16.05
N ALA A 96 -6.82 23.85 16.98
CA ALA A 96 -6.98 23.59 18.41
C ALA A 96 -8.45 23.40 18.82
N ILE A 97 -9.40 23.82 17.98
CA ILE A 97 -10.83 23.79 18.28
C ILE A 97 -11.43 22.45 17.82
N ASN A 98 -11.04 21.97 16.64
CA ASN A 98 -11.58 20.75 16.05
C ASN A 98 -10.48 19.86 15.42
N PRO A 99 -9.60 19.26 16.25
CA PRO A 99 -8.56 18.38 15.77
C PRO A 99 -9.16 17.10 15.18
N ARG A 100 -8.71 16.71 13.99
CA ARG A 100 -9.23 15.57 13.24
C ARG A 100 -8.24 15.08 12.19
N ILE A 101 -8.55 13.92 11.62
CA ILE A 101 -7.84 13.36 10.48
C ILE A 101 -8.86 13.14 9.39
N GLU A 102 -8.60 13.68 8.20
CA GLU A 102 -9.39 13.41 7.01
C GLU A 102 -8.63 12.38 6.18
N ILE A 103 -9.29 11.26 5.85
CA ILE A 103 -8.70 10.14 5.12
C ILE A 103 -9.49 9.92 3.84
N LYS A 104 -8.79 9.84 2.71
CA LYS A 104 -9.34 9.44 1.43
C LYS A 104 -8.59 8.22 0.89
N ILE A 105 -9.31 7.16 0.55
CA ILE A 105 -8.75 5.89 0.12
C ILE A 105 -9.19 5.62 -1.32
N TYR A 106 -8.26 5.25 -2.18
CA TYR A 106 -8.56 4.92 -3.58
C TYR A 106 -7.49 4.02 -4.21
N PRO A 107 -7.87 3.12 -5.14
CA PRO A 107 -6.90 2.26 -5.82
C PRO A 107 -5.94 3.09 -6.69
N SER A 108 -4.68 2.66 -6.75
CA SER A 108 -3.68 3.18 -7.67
C SER A 108 -3.96 2.72 -9.10
N ASN A 109 -3.56 3.51 -10.09
CA ASN A 109 -3.58 3.07 -11.49
C ASN A 109 -2.43 2.10 -11.80
N SER A 110 -1.40 2.02 -10.95
CA SER A 110 -0.21 1.20 -11.20
C SER A 110 -0.52 -0.30 -11.24
N ILE A 111 0.33 -1.02 -11.98
CA ILE A 111 0.35 -2.48 -12.08
C ILE A 111 1.81 -2.90 -11.88
N GLY A 112 2.17 -3.35 -10.68
CA GLY A 112 3.56 -3.58 -10.34
C GLY A 112 4.44 -2.34 -10.60
N ILE A 113 5.57 -2.53 -11.28
CA ILE A 113 6.48 -1.43 -11.64
C ILE A 113 5.93 -0.46 -12.72
N PHE A 114 4.76 -0.75 -13.31
CA PHE A 114 4.18 0.06 -14.39
C PHE A 114 3.24 1.11 -13.81
N GLU A 115 3.34 2.36 -14.27
CA GLU A 115 2.57 3.48 -13.71
C GLU A 115 1.07 3.37 -13.96
N ASN A 116 0.70 2.69 -15.06
CA ASN A 116 -0.69 2.52 -15.49
C ASN A 116 -0.82 1.34 -16.47
N GLU A 117 -2.07 0.99 -16.79
CA GLU A 117 -2.42 -0.08 -17.73
C GLU A 117 -1.80 0.11 -19.12
N ARG A 118 -1.77 1.35 -19.64
CA ARG A 118 -1.18 1.63 -20.95
C ARG A 118 0.30 1.25 -21.00
N GLU A 119 1.05 1.55 -19.95
CA GLU A 119 2.45 1.21 -19.87
C GLU A 119 2.67 -0.31 -19.73
N PHE A 120 1.82 -0.98 -18.96
CA PHE A 120 1.84 -2.43 -18.84
C PHE A 120 1.56 -3.14 -20.17
N GLU A 121 0.56 -2.67 -20.92
CA GLU A 121 0.24 -3.23 -22.23
C GLU A 121 1.34 -2.92 -23.26
N ASN A 122 1.92 -1.71 -23.25
CA ASN A 122 3.10 -1.41 -24.08
C ASN A 122 4.26 -2.38 -23.78
N PHE A 123 4.49 -2.73 -22.52
CA PHE A 123 5.50 -3.73 -22.16
C PHE A 123 5.16 -5.09 -22.78
N LYS A 124 3.91 -5.54 -22.66
CA LYS A 124 3.47 -6.83 -23.21
C LYS A 124 3.58 -6.87 -24.74
N GLU A 125 3.14 -5.83 -25.44
CA GLU A 125 3.22 -5.74 -26.90
C GLU A 125 4.66 -5.81 -27.41
N ASN A 126 5.56 -5.03 -26.81
CA ASN A 126 6.94 -4.93 -27.26
C ASN A 126 7.84 -6.08 -26.77
N ASN A 127 7.40 -6.86 -25.78
CA ASN A 127 8.23 -7.90 -25.18
C ASN A 127 7.54 -9.27 -25.11
N CYS A 128 6.38 -9.36 -24.47
CA CYS A 128 5.73 -10.64 -24.20
C CYS A 128 5.09 -11.27 -25.43
N ASN A 129 4.41 -10.48 -26.27
CA ASN A 129 3.66 -10.97 -27.43
C ASN A 129 4.58 -11.52 -28.53
N ILE A 130 5.81 -11.03 -28.59
CA ILE A 130 6.86 -11.50 -29.51
C ILE A 130 7.78 -12.55 -28.86
N CYS A 131 7.51 -12.96 -27.62
CA CYS A 131 8.28 -13.98 -26.89
C CYS A 131 7.61 -15.36 -27.04
N LYS A 132 8.41 -16.40 -27.24
CA LYS A 132 7.97 -17.81 -27.24
C LYS A 132 7.44 -18.29 -25.88
N LYS A 133 7.75 -17.57 -24.79
CA LYS A 133 7.36 -17.95 -23.43
C LYS A 133 5.93 -17.50 -23.15
N ASP A 134 5.10 -18.42 -22.65
CA ASP A 134 3.79 -18.12 -22.11
C ASP A 134 3.88 -17.05 -20.99
N SER A 135 3.16 -15.95 -21.19
CA SER A 135 3.12 -14.80 -20.29
C SER A 135 2.61 -15.18 -18.91
N THR A 136 1.65 -16.11 -18.81
CA THR A 136 1.07 -16.56 -17.53
C THR A 136 2.07 -17.32 -16.65
N ARG A 137 3.11 -17.91 -17.26
CA ARG A 137 4.20 -18.64 -16.59
C ARG A 137 5.53 -17.87 -16.64
N CYS A 138 5.50 -16.61 -17.06
CA CYS A 138 6.70 -15.81 -17.19
C CYS A 138 7.15 -15.25 -15.84
N SER A 139 8.18 -15.86 -15.26
CA SER A 139 8.82 -15.40 -14.01
C SER A 139 9.26 -13.93 -14.04
N VAL A 140 9.73 -13.41 -15.18
CA VAL A 140 10.07 -11.98 -15.34
C VAL A 140 8.81 -11.13 -15.19
N LEU A 141 7.78 -11.38 -16.00
CA LEU A 141 6.52 -10.63 -15.95
C LEU A 141 5.89 -10.67 -14.55
N LYS A 142 5.83 -11.87 -13.94
CA LYS A 142 5.33 -12.06 -12.58
C LYS A 142 6.07 -11.18 -11.56
N ARG A 143 7.41 -11.17 -11.59
CA ARG A 143 8.21 -10.36 -10.66
C ARG A 143 7.99 -8.86 -10.89
N LEU A 144 7.89 -8.41 -12.15
CA LEU A 144 7.61 -7.01 -12.48
C LEU A 144 6.22 -6.58 -11.98
N THR A 145 5.20 -7.44 -12.11
CA THR A 145 3.85 -7.18 -11.57
C THR A 145 3.79 -7.21 -10.04
N GLU A 146 4.77 -7.84 -9.37
CA GLU A 146 4.94 -7.85 -7.91
C GLU A 146 5.83 -6.68 -7.40
N ASN A 147 5.92 -5.58 -8.15
CA ASN A 147 6.72 -4.39 -7.79
C ASN A 147 8.23 -4.65 -7.65
N ARG A 148 8.78 -5.70 -8.25
CA ARG A 148 10.22 -6.00 -8.16
C ARG A 148 10.98 -5.32 -9.30
N ILE A 149 11.97 -4.51 -8.96
CA ILE A 149 13.03 -4.08 -9.88
C ILE A 149 14.01 -5.25 -10.01
N ILE A 150 14.28 -5.69 -11.24
CA ILE A 150 15.07 -6.89 -11.51
C ILE A 150 16.07 -6.62 -12.63
N GLU A 151 17.23 -7.28 -12.61
CA GLU A 151 18.28 -7.12 -13.62
C GLU A 151 17.87 -7.64 -15.00
N GLU A 152 16.87 -8.52 -15.08
CA GLU A 152 16.35 -9.05 -16.34
C GLU A 152 15.42 -8.07 -17.08
N SER A 153 15.25 -6.86 -16.54
CA SER A 153 14.47 -5.78 -17.13
C SER A 153 15.24 -4.46 -17.04
N ASP A 154 15.36 -3.73 -18.15
CA ASP A 154 15.96 -2.40 -18.19
C ASP A 154 15.02 -1.42 -18.89
N ASN A 155 14.75 -0.27 -18.28
CA ASN A 155 13.86 0.77 -18.78
C ASN A 155 12.56 0.21 -19.42
N LYS A 156 11.91 -0.71 -18.71
CA LYS A 156 10.65 -1.34 -19.14
C LYS A 156 10.81 -2.16 -20.46
N ASN A 157 11.99 -2.75 -20.67
CA ASN A 157 12.26 -3.75 -21.70
C ASN A 157 12.75 -5.05 -21.07
N CYS A 158 12.32 -6.19 -21.61
CA CYS A 158 12.72 -7.52 -21.14
C CYS A 158 14.03 -7.97 -21.81
N LEU A 159 15.09 -8.15 -21.02
CA LEU A 159 16.40 -8.61 -21.50
C LEU A 159 16.46 -10.13 -21.73
N LYS A 160 15.44 -10.88 -21.29
CA LYS A 160 15.35 -12.35 -21.41
C LYS A 160 14.35 -12.83 -22.45
N ILE A 161 13.93 -11.94 -23.35
CA ILE A 161 13.00 -12.29 -24.43
C ILE A 161 13.57 -13.41 -25.32
N LYS A 162 12.75 -14.42 -25.60
CA LYS A 162 13.05 -15.49 -26.56
C LYS A 162 12.16 -15.29 -27.79
N LYS A 163 12.65 -14.56 -28.79
CA LYS A 163 11.82 -14.18 -29.96
C LYS A 163 11.21 -15.40 -30.65
N ILE A 164 9.94 -15.28 -31.03
CA ILE A 164 9.29 -16.22 -31.96
C ILE A 164 10.07 -16.13 -33.28
N THR A 165 10.56 -17.28 -33.74
CA THR A 165 11.33 -17.39 -34.99
C THR A 165 10.35 -17.60 -36.12
#